data_AF-A0A2E9MZJ0-F1
#
_entry.id   AF-A0A2E9MZJ0-F1
#
_cell.length_a   1.000
_cell.length_b   1.000
_cell.length_c   1.000
_cell.angle_alpha   90.00
_cell.angle_beta   90.00
_cell.angle_gamma   90.00
#
_symmetry.space_group_name_H-M   'P 1'
#
loop_
_entity.id
_entity.type
_entity.pdbx_description
1 polymer ?
#
loop_
_entity_poly.entity_id
_entity_poly.type
_entity_poly.pdbx_seq_one_letter_code
_entity_poly.pdbx_strand_id
1 'polypeptide(L)' 'MQGVFSSVNSITSIIGPLVMTQLFAAFTAPSAPAYFPGVSFLAAAVLSALCLCIFIPLVRSHQSTALGKA' A
#
# COMPACT_ATOMS: atom_id res chain seq x y z
N MET A 1 -21.97 -1.77 -5.58
CA MET A 1 -20.74 -1.59 -4.78
C MET A 1 -19.63 -0.79 -5.50
N GLN A 2 -19.86 -0.19 -6.68
CA GLN A 2 -18.80 0.53 -7.42
C GLN A 2 -18.42 1.89 -6.78
N GLY A 3 -19.35 2.53 -6.05
CA GLY A 3 -19.09 3.82 -5.39
C GLY A 3 -18.04 3.74 -4.27
N VAL A 4 -18.02 2.65 -3.48
CA VAL A 4 -17.05 2.47 -2.38
C VAL A 4 -15.61 2.40 -2.92
N PHE A 5 -15.39 1.65 -4.00
CA PHE A 5 -14.09 1.58 -4.66
C PHE A 5 -13.66 2.93 -5.25
N SER A 6 -14.58 3.69 -5.82
CA SER A 6 -14.31 5.03 -6.37
C SER A 6 -13.87 6.02 -5.28
N SER A 7 -14.58 6.05 -4.14
CA SER A 7 -14.23 6.90 -3.00
C SER A 7 -12.87 6.56 -2.39
N VAL A 8 -12.57 5.26 -2.22
CA VAL A 8 -11.26 4.81 -1.71
C VAL A 8 -10.14 5.20 -2.68
N ASN A 9 -10.35 5.08 -3.99
CA ASN A 9 -9.37 5.47 -5.00
C ASN A 9 -9.11 6.99 -4.99
N SER A 10 -10.16 7.80 -4.86
CA SER A 10 -10.03 9.26 -4.74
C SER A 10 -9.24 9.67 -3.50
N ILE A 11 -9.54 9.06 -2.35
CA ILE A 11 -8.79 9.30 -1.10
C ILE A 11 -7.33 8.89 -1.26
N THR A 12 -7.06 7.74 -1.90
CA THR A 12 -5.70 7.26 -2.15
C THR A 12 -4.90 8.24 -3.00
N SER A 13 -5.54 8.85 -4.00
CA SER A 13 -4.91 9.86 -4.87
C SER A 13 -4.52 11.15 -4.12
N ILE A 14 -5.22 11.49 -3.03
CA ILE A 14 -4.91 12.66 -2.19
C ILE A 14 -3.84 12.30 -1.15
N ILE A 15 -4.03 11.18 -0.45
CA ILE A 15 -3.15 10.76 0.65
C ILE A 15 -1.80 10.26 0.13
N GLY A 16 -1.77 9.58 -1.01
CA GLY A 16 -0.56 9.00 -1.59
C GLY A 16 0.57 10.03 -1.76
N PRO A 17 0.36 11.11 -2.53
CA PRO A 17 1.33 12.18 -2.69
C PRO A 17 1.73 12.82 -1.35
N LEU A 18 0.77 13.05 -0.45
CA LEU A 18 1.01 13.67 0.86
C LEU A 18 1.94 12.81 1.72
N VAL A 19 1.72 11.50 1.79
CA VAL A 19 2.60 10.58 2.53
C VAL A 19 3.99 10.52 1.89
N MET A 20 4.05 10.46 0.56
CA MET A 20 5.33 10.38 -0.18
C MET A 20 6.18 11.64 0.01
N THR A 21 5.57 12.83 0.00
CA THR A 21 6.28 14.09 0.23
C THR A 21 6.70 14.26 1.68
N GLN A 22 5.88 13.83 2.65
CA GLN A 22 6.24 13.88 4.06
C GLN A 22 7.40 12.93 4.39
N LEU A 23 7.39 11.71 3.86
CA LEU A 23 8.50 10.76 4.00
C LEU A 23 9.78 11.30 3.36
N PHE A 24 9.66 11.87 2.16
CA PHE A 24 10.80 12.50 1.50
C PHE A 24 11.35 13.65 2.36
N ALA A 25 10.51 14.55 2.84
CA ALA A 25 10.91 15.68 3.68
C ALA A 25 11.58 15.22 4.98
N ALA A 26 11.05 14.18 5.64
CA ALA A 26 11.60 13.65 6.89
C ALA A 26 13.00 13.03 6.71
N PHE A 27 13.25 12.32 5.60
CA PHE A 27 14.52 11.64 5.34
C PHE A 27 15.51 12.44 4.48
N THR A 28 15.09 13.58 3.94
CA THR A 28 15.92 14.55 3.18
C THR A 28 16.21 15.80 4.03
N ALA A 29 15.66 15.90 5.25
CA ALA A 29 15.91 17.01 6.14
C ALA A 29 17.41 17.10 6.53
N PRO A 30 17.95 18.32 6.72
CA PRO A 30 19.35 18.51 7.10
C PRO A 30 19.72 17.91 8.48
N SER A 31 18.72 17.61 9.33
CA SER A 31 18.91 16.89 10.60
C SER A 31 18.80 15.37 10.48
N ALA A 32 18.63 14.80 9.28
CA ALA A 32 18.46 13.36 9.13
C ALA A 32 19.81 12.63 9.33
N PRO A 33 19.89 11.63 10.24
CA PRO A 33 21.12 10.87 10.48
C PRO A 33 21.57 10.03 9.25
N ALA A 34 20.67 9.80 8.29
CA ALA A 34 20.98 9.19 6.99
C ALA A 34 20.11 9.81 5.89
N TYR A 35 20.74 10.43 4.89
CA TYR A 35 20.08 11.01 3.73
C TYR A 35 19.63 9.89 2.78
N PHE A 36 18.35 9.53 2.81
CA PHE A 36 17.81 8.47 1.96
C PHE A 36 16.47 8.88 1.34
N PRO A 37 16.49 9.61 0.21
CA PRO A 37 15.27 10.03 -0.49
C PRO A 37 14.45 8.84 -1.05
N GLY A 38 15.05 7.64 -1.11
CA GLY A 38 14.41 6.41 -1.54
C GLY A 38 13.38 5.84 -0.55
N VAL A 39 13.23 6.40 0.67
CA VAL A 39 12.25 5.92 1.66
C VAL A 39 10.82 5.95 1.11
N SER A 40 10.46 6.96 0.32
CA SER A 40 9.11 7.05 -0.27
C SER A 40 8.80 5.84 -1.15
N PHE A 41 9.73 5.42 -2.01
CA PHE A 41 9.59 4.20 -2.81
C PHE A 41 9.62 2.92 -1.97
N LEU A 42 10.47 2.87 -0.94
CA LEU A 42 10.52 1.73 -0.03
C LEU A 42 9.19 1.55 0.72
N ALA A 43 8.58 2.64 1.18
CA ALA A 43 7.27 2.62 1.82
C ALA A 43 6.18 2.11 0.86
N ALA A 44 6.21 2.52 -0.40
CA ALA A 44 5.30 2.00 -1.43
C ALA A 44 5.50 0.49 -1.66
N ALA A 45 6.76 0.03 -1.71
CA ALA A 45 7.08 -1.39 -1.87
C ALA A 45 6.60 -2.21 -0.67
N VAL A 46 6.83 -1.73 0.56
CA VAL A 46 6.35 -2.40 1.79
C VAL A 46 4.83 -2.47 1.81
N LEU A 47 4.14 -1.37 1.49
CA LEU A 47 2.67 -1.35 1.44
C LEU A 47 2.14 -2.33 0.39
N SER A 48 2.76 -2.37 -0.78
CA SER A 48 2.39 -3.31 -1.85
C SER A 48 2.61 -4.77 -1.43
N ALA A 49 3.74 -5.05 -0.75
CA ALA A 49 4.03 -6.37 -0.22
C ALA A 49 3.00 -6.79 0.85
N LEU A 50 2.61 -5.88 1.76
CA LEU A 50 1.57 -6.14 2.75
C LEU A 50 0.22 -6.45 2.10
N CYS A 51 -0.19 -5.67 1.09
CA CYS A 51 -1.38 -5.95 0.31
C CYS A 51 -1.33 -7.34 -0.34
N LEU A 52 -0.18 -7.70 -0.92
CA LEU A 52 0.01 -9.00 -1.55
C LEU A 52 -0.06 -10.15 -0.52
N CYS A 53 0.56 -9.96 0.65
CA CYS A 53 0.52 -10.89 1.77
C CYS A 53 -0.89 -11.14 2.30
N ILE A 54 -1.79 -10.15 2.22
CA ILE A 54 -3.21 -10.32 2.59
C ILE A 54 -4.00 -10.94 1.43
N PHE A 55 -3.75 -10.50 0.20
CA PHE A 55 -4.50 -10.93 -0.99
C PHE A 55 -4.29 -12.41 -1.32
N ILE A 56 -3.05 -12.91 -1.25
CA ILE A 56 -2.73 -14.31 -1.58
C ILE A 56 -3.51 -15.31 -0.71
N PRO A 57 -3.47 -15.26 0.64
CA PRO A 57 -4.22 -16.20 1.47
C PRO A 57 -5.74 -15.99 1.35
N LEU A 58 -6.20 -14.74 1.22
CA LEU A 58 -7.63 -14.44 1.03
C LEU A 58 -8.18 -15.04 -0.26
N VAL A 59 -7.45 -14.95 -1.37
CA VAL A 59 -7.92 -15.51 -2.66
C VAL A 59 -7.87 -17.04 -2.65
N ARG A 60 -6.87 -17.62 -1.99
CA ARG A 60 -6.72 -19.08 -1.87
C ARG A 60 -7.79 -19.72 -0.98
N SER A 61 -8.26 -19.03 0.06
CA SER A 61 -9.33 -19.54 0.92
C SER A 61 -10.68 -19.59 0.18
N HIS A 62 -10.98 -18.61 -0.68
CA HIS A 62 -12.21 -18.60 -1.48
C HIS A 62 -12.25 -19.68 -2.58
N GLN A 63 -11.10 -20.08 -3.15
CA GLN A 63 -11.06 -21.20 -4.11
C GLN A 63 -11.24 -22.58 -3.44
N SER A 64 -10.81 -22.73 -2.19
CA SER A 64 -10.89 -24.03 -1.49
C SER A 64 -12.33 -24.41 -1.11
N THR A 65 -13.23 -23.44 -0.93
CA THR A 65 -14.66 -23.68 -0.65
C THR A 65 -15.46 -24.08 -1.89
N ALA A 66 -14.99 -23.74 -3.10
CA ALA A 66 -15.67 -24.09 -4.35
C ALA A 66 -15.43 -25.55 -4.80
N LEU A 67 -14.34 -26.19 -4.34
CA LEU A 67 -13.95 -27.57 -4.68
C LEU A 67 -14.38 -28.62 -3.65
N GLY A 68 -14.88 -28.23 -2.48
CA GLY A 68 -15.41 -29.13 -1.45
C GLY A 68 -16.90 -29.47 -1.60
N LYS A 69 -17.54 -29.00 -2.69
CA LYS A 69 -18.97 -29.16 -2.96
C LYS A 69 -19.24 -29.68 -4.38
N ALA A 70 -18.40 -30.58 -4.85
CA ALA A 70 -18.58 -31.38 -6.07
C ALA A 70 -18.78 -32.84 -5.70
#